data_AF-A0A354ZCK7-F1
#
_entry.id   AF-A0A354ZCK7-F1
#
_cell.length_a   1.000
_cell.length_b   1.000
_cell.length_c   1.000
_cell.angle_alpha   90.00
_cell.angle_beta   90.00
_cell.angle_gamma   90.00
#
_symmetry.space_group_name_H-M   'P 1'
#
loop_
_entity.id
_entity.type
_entity.pdbx_description
1 polymer ?
#
loop_
_entity_poly.entity_id
_entity_poly.type
_entity_poly.pdbx_seq_one_letter_code
_entity_poly.pdbx_strand_id
1 'polypeptide(L)' 'MRAICILGSTGSVGAQTIDVARSLGLDVSGLSTWSNLRLLAD' A
#
# COMPACT_ATOMS: atom_id res chain seq x y z
N MET A 1 -16.45 -8.55 2.32
CA MET A 1 -15.57 -7.63 1.54
C MET A 1 -14.22 -8.30 1.41
N ARG A 2 -13.55 -8.19 0.25
CA ARG A 2 -12.20 -8.74 0.06
C ARG A 2 -11.21 -7.57 0.19
N ALA A 3 -10.30 -7.66 1.14
CA ALA A 3 -9.26 -6.67 1.36
C ALA A 3 -7.90 -7.21 0.93
N ILE A 4 -6.98 -6.32 0.57
CA ILE A 4 -5.61 -6.66 0.18
C ILE A 4 -4.60 -6.11 1.20
N CYS A 5 -3.41 -6.71 1.21
CA CYS A 5 -2.24 -6.20 1.92
C CYS A 5 -1.15 -5.87 0.91
N ILE A 6 -0.44 -4.75 1.10
CA ILE A 6 0.63 -4.31 0.20
C ILE A 6 1.96 -4.41 0.94
N LEU A 7 2.73 -5.45 0.62
CA LEU A 7 4.04 -5.69 1.21
C LEU A 7 5.13 -4.93 0.44
N GLY A 8 5.94 -4.15 1.14
CA GLY A 8 6.86 -3.21 0.49
C GLY A 8 6.15 -1.99 -0.12
N SER A 9 5.12 -1.49 0.58
CA SER A 9 4.23 -0.40 0.14
C SER A 9 4.95 0.90 -0.19
N THR A 10 6.11 1.15 0.42
CA THR A 10 6.93 2.34 0.19
C THR A 10 7.88 2.19 -1.01
N GLY A 11 7.92 1.02 -1.66
CA GLY A 11 8.68 0.79 -2.87
C GLY A 11 7.93 1.27 -4.12
N SER A 12 8.61 1.30 -5.27
CA SER A 12 8.01 1.76 -6.54
C SER A 12 6.70 1.04 -6.87
N VAL A 13 6.69 -0.30 -6.83
CA VAL A 13 5.48 -1.11 -7.10
C VAL A 13 4.42 -0.92 -6.01
N GLY A 14 4.83 -0.88 -4.74
CA GLY A 14 3.92 -0.72 -3.62
C GLY A 14 3.13 0.59 -3.66
N ALA A 15 3.82 1.71 -3.93
CA ALA A 15 3.21 3.02 -4.04
C ALA A 15 2.21 3.09 -5.19
N GLN A 16 2.59 2.58 -6.36
CA GLN A 16 1.70 2.52 -7.53
C GLN A 16 0.50 1.58 -7.30
N THR A 17 0.69 0.51 -6.53
CA THR A 17 -0.38 -0.42 -6.17
C THR A 17 -1.44 0.27 -5.30
N ILE A 18 -1.03 1.18 -4.40
CA ILE A 18 -1.97 1.98 -3.59
C ILE A 18 -2.86 2.83 -4.49
N ASP A 19 -2.30 3.48 -5.50
CA ASP A 19 -3.06 4.32 -6.43
C ASP A 19 -4.08 3.51 -7.26
N VAL A 20 -3.68 2.31 -7.72
CA VAL A 20 -4.57 1.39 -8.41
C VAL A 20 -5.66 0.86 -7.47
N ALA A 21 -5.32 0.48 -6.23
CA ALA A 21 -6.29 -0.01 -5.25
C ALA A 21 -7.36 1.06 -4.94
N ARG A 22 -6.95 2.32 -4.75
CA ARG A 22 -7.85 3.47 -4.58
C ARG A 22 -8.76 3.66 -5.78
N SER A 23 -8.20 3.62 -6.99
CA SER A 23 -8.95 3.80 -8.24
C SER A 23 -10.00 2.70 -8.48
N LEU A 24 -9.74 1.48 -8.00
CA LEU A 24 -10.65 0.34 -8.12
C LEU A 24 -11.61 0.20 -6.92
N GLY A 25 -11.50 1.06 -5.90
CA GLY A 25 -12.32 0.96 -4.69
C GLY A 25 -12.03 -0.31 -3.87
N LEU A 26 -10.79 -0.80 -3.90
CA LEU A 26 -10.35 -1.95 -3.11
C LEU A 26 -9.94 -1.51 -1.70
N ASP A 27 -10.36 -2.28 -0.70
CA ASP A 27 -9.93 -2.06 0.68
C ASP A 27 -8.48 -2.52 0.88
N VAL A 28 -7.65 -1.64 1.42
CA VAL A 28 -6.29 -1.97 1.86
C VAL A 28 -6.31 -2.15 3.37
N SER A 29 -6.06 -3.37 3.83
CA SER A 29 -6.10 -3.75 5.25
C SER A 29 -4.74 -3.74 5.95
N GLY A 30 -3.65 -3.66 5.19
CA GLY A 30 -2.30 -3.68 5.74
C GLY A 30 -1.24 -3.18 4.77
N LEU A 31 -0.24 -2.51 5.33
CA LEU A 31 0.93 -1.99 4.64
C LEU A 31 2.20 -2.49 5.36
N SER A 32 3.28 -2.73 4.62
CA SER A 32 4.59 -3.00 5.23
C SER A 32 5.71 -2.26 4.50
N THR A 33 6.73 -1.88 5.25
CA THR A 33 7.99 -1.34 4.72
C THR A 33 9.17 -2.01 5.40
N TRP A 34 10.35 -1.92 4.78
CA TRP A 34 11.59 -2.32 5.41
C TRP A 34 12.11 -1.21 6.35
N SER A 35 12.27 0.02 5.84
CA SER A 35 12.94 1.10 6.58
C SER A 35 12.34 2.50 6.39
N ASN A 36 11.47 2.73 5.41
CA ASN A 36 10.98 4.07 5.11
C ASN A 36 9.72 4.40 5.93
N LEU A 37 9.89 4.56 7.25
CA LEU A 37 8.79 4.81 8.19
C LEU A 37 8.06 6.13 7.93
N ARG A 38 8.76 7.14 7.41
CA ARG A 38 8.15 8.42 7.05
C ARG A 38 7.09 8.23 5.96
N LEU A 39 7.47 7.60 4.84
CA LEU A 39 6.53 7.35 3.74
C LEU A 39 5.42 6.35 4.12
N LEU A 40 5.66 5.47 5.10
CA LEU A 40 4.63 4.57 5.61
C LEU A 40 3.57 5.30 6.44
N ALA A 41 3.93 6.41 7.09
CA ALA A 41 3.05 7.17 7.98
C ALA A 41 2.26 8.28 7.25
N ASP A 42 2.71 8.69 6.06
CA ASP A 42 2.02 9.64 5.16
C ASP A 42 0.75 9.03 4.53
#